data_AF-A0A973H0E9-F1
#
_entry.id   AF-A0A973H0E9-F1
#
_cell.length_a   1.000
_cell.length_b   1.000
_cell.length_c   1.000
_cell.angle_alpha   90.00
_cell.angle_beta   90.00
_cell.angle_gamma   90.00
#
_symmetry.space_group_name_H-M   'P 1'
#
loop_
_entity.id
_entity.type
_entity.pdbx_description
1 polymer ?
#
loop_
_entity_poly.entity_id
_entity_poly.type
_entity_poly.pdbx_seq_one_letter_code
_entity_poly.pdbx_strand_id
1 'polypeptide(L)'
;MANRYAQIPEPIALNDCRLSLGQAHAGAPRIVTAADWLTSPEAPAVADLAMLAPHPRLRLLPIDDQHVVAFVPSLVGAAVLNAPAVDLLQRLPLSDPHERAAHVGAIAALNRLGLLTGAPHEPPPPPPEVLLAWMHVTNACNLRCAYCYIEQSAEQMSAETALGAVEAVIRAARAHGYRQIALKYAGGEPLLALDVVEVLQRYAQERTRAAGLGLQATLLTNGLALTDEAAARLRDLG
;
A
#
# COMPACT_ATOMS: atom_id res chain seq x y z
N MET A 1 49.38 -12.78 -24.55
CA MET A 1 49.18 -14.03 -23.78
C MET A 1 47.69 -14.30 -23.71
N ALA A 2 47.26 -15.42 -24.30
CA ALA A 2 45.87 -15.83 -24.38
C ALA A 2 45.35 -16.29 -23.02
N ASN A 3 44.14 -15.86 -22.63
CA ASN A 3 43.48 -16.34 -21.42
C ASN A 3 42.67 -17.63 -21.72
N ARG A 4 42.81 -18.58 -20.80
CA ARG A 4 42.63 -20.04 -20.90
C ARG A 4 41.19 -20.52 -20.66
N TYR A 5 40.18 -19.86 -21.23
CA TYR A 5 38.78 -20.27 -21.02
C TYR A 5 38.06 -20.69 -22.30
N ALA A 6 38.80 -21.28 -23.24
CA ALA A 6 38.22 -22.02 -24.34
C ALA A 6 38.05 -23.50 -23.93
N GLN A 7 36.79 -23.96 -24.01
CA GLN A 7 36.31 -25.36 -24.10
C GLN A 7 36.19 -26.18 -22.80
N ILE A 8 34.95 -26.45 -22.33
CA ILE A 8 34.30 -27.78 -22.09
C ILE A 8 32.75 -27.57 -22.05
N PRO A 9 31.90 -28.46 -22.62
CA PRO A 9 30.44 -28.26 -22.82
C PRO A 9 29.48 -28.96 -21.80
N GLU A 10 28.19 -28.53 -21.85
CA GLU A 10 26.92 -29.09 -21.29
C GLU A 10 26.64 -28.92 -19.76
N PRO A 11 25.38 -28.79 -19.27
CA PRO A 11 24.09 -29.07 -19.93
C PRO A 11 23.10 -27.87 -20.01
N ILE A 12 22.10 -28.03 -20.88
CA ILE A 12 20.94 -27.14 -21.01
C ILE A 12 20.19 -27.06 -19.68
N ALA A 13 20.18 -25.88 -19.05
CA ALA A 13 19.37 -25.57 -17.88
C ALA A 13 18.37 -24.46 -18.24
N LEU A 14 17.09 -24.83 -18.28
CA LEU A 14 15.94 -23.93 -18.39
C LEU A 14 15.79 -23.12 -17.08
N ASN A 15 16.49 -22.00 -16.97
CA ASN A 15 16.39 -20.97 -15.92
C ASN A 15 15.87 -19.66 -16.56
N ASP A 16 15.31 -18.64 -15.91
CA ASP A 16 15.08 -18.30 -14.51
C ASP A 16 14.16 -17.04 -14.54
N CYS A 17 12.84 -17.16 -14.35
CA CYS A 17 12.00 -15.98 -14.11
C CYS A 17 12.10 -15.57 -12.64
N ARG A 18 12.84 -14.50 -12.32
CA ARG A 18 12.97 -13.99 -10.94
C ARG A 18 12.00 -12.83 -10.69
N LEU A 19 11.05 -13.06 -9.80
CA LEU A 19 10.00 -12.13 -9.40
C LEU A 19 10.17 -11.68 -7.95
N SER A 20 10.32 -10.38 -7.71
CA SER A 20 10.32 -9.79 -6.37
C SER A 20 8.96 -9.14 -6.10
N LEU A 21 8.10 -9.79 -5.31
CA LEU A 21 6.89 -9.19 -4.78
C LEU A 21 7.21 -8.51 -3.45
N GLY A 22 7.05 -7.19 -3.38
CA GLY A 22 7.15 -6.45 -2.14
C GLY A 22 5.87 -6.59 -1.33
N GLN A 23 5.92 -7.28 -0.19
CA GLN A 23 5.31 -6.83 1.05
C GLN A 23 6.18 -7.26 2.23
N ALA A 24 6.46 -6.31 3.12
CA ALA A 24 7.27 -6.49 4.31
C ALA A 24 6.56 -7.40 5.32
N HIS A 25 6.80 -8.71 5.21
CA HIS A 25 6.78 -9.64 6.33
C HIS A 25 8.11 -10.41 6.31
N ALA A 26 8.66 -10.71 7.48
CA ALA A 26 9.99 -11.27 7.70
C ALA A 26 10.17 -12.71 7.17
N GLY A 27 10.04 -12.89 5.86
CA GLY A 27 10.33 -14.09 5.10
C GLY A 27 10.99 -13.69 3.78
N ALA A 28 11.98 -14.46 3.35
CA ALA A 28 12.64 -14.25 2.06
C ALA A 28 11.60 -14.13 0.93
N PRO A 29 11.86 -13.34 -0.13
CA PRO A 29 10.95 -13.24 -1.28
C PRO A 29 10.61 -14.63 -1.78
N ARG A 30 9.31 -14.96 -1.73
CA ARG A 30 8.82 -16.28 -2.10
C ARG A 30 8.78 -16.35 -3.62
N ILE A 31 9.80 -16.96 -4.21
CA ILE A 31 9.84 -17.29 -5.63
C ILE A 31 8.76 -18.33 -5.86
N VAL A 32 7.71 -17.98 -6.58
CA VAL A 32 6.65 -18.91 -6.96
C VAL A 32 6.92 -19.35 -8.39
N THR A 33 7.35 -20.59 -8.55
CA THR A 33 7.57 -21.23 -9.85
C THR A 33 6.29 -21.92 -10.31
N ALA A 34 6.13 -22.18 -11.60
CA ALA A 34 5.00 -22.97 -12.11
C ALA A 34 4.92 -24.37 -11.46
N ALA A 35 6.03 -24.91 -10.95
CA ALA A 35 6.09 -26.20 -10.26
C ALA A 35 5.44 -26.15 -8.87
N ASP A 36 5.51 -25.02 -8.16
CA ASP A 36 4.90 -24.85 -6.84
C ASP A 36 3.36 -24.91 -6.86
N TRP A 37 2.76 -24.84 -8.06
CA TRP A 37 1.32 -24.84 -8.28
C TRP A 37 0.73 -26.21 -8.57
N LEU A 38 1.49 -27.12 -9.18
CA LEU A 38 1.01 -28.46 -9.54
C LEU A 38 0.65 -29.30 -8.30
N THR A 39 1.08 -28.88 -7.11
CA THR A 39 0.83 -29.55 -5.83
C THR A 39 -0.16 -28.80 -4.92
N SER A 40 -0.73 -27.67 -5.35
CA SER A 40 -1.63 -26.86 -4.51
C SER A 40 -3.09 -27.33 -4.65
N PRO A 41 -3.81 -27.61 -3.53
CA PRO A 41 -5.22 -28.03 -3.56
C PRO A 41 -6.20 -26.93 -4.02
N GLU A 42 -5.72 -25.70 -4.28
CA GLU A 42 -6.51 -24.54 -4.71
C GLU A 42 -6.32 -24.19 -6.20
N ALA A 43 -5.92 -25.16 -7.03
CA ALA A 43 -5.78 -24.94 -8.47
C ALA A 43 -7.17 -24.69 -9.11
N PRO A 44 -7.39 -23.55 -9.81
CA PRO A 44 -8.66 -23.27 -10.45
C PRO A 44 -8.97 -24.30 -11.54
N ALA A 45 -10.24 -24.63 -11.73
CA ALA A 45 -10.64 -25.54 -12.80
C ALA A 45 -10.32 -24.91 -14.17
N VAL A 46 -9.84 -25.71 -15.12
CA VAL A 46 -9.44 -25.26 -16.47
C VAL A 46 -10.57 -24.52 -17.21
N ALA A 47 -11.84 -24.84 -16.91
CA ALA A 47 -13.01 -24.19 -17.48
C ALA A 47 -13.13 -22.70 -17.07
N ASP A 48 -12.72 -22.35 -15.85
CA ASP A 48 -12.81 -20.99 -15.31
C ASP A 48 -11.75 -20.06 -15.94
N LEU A 49 -10.74 -20.63 -16.62
CA LEU A 49 -9.65 -19.89 -17.25
C LEU A 49 -9.93 -19.51 -18.70
N ALA A 50 -10.96 -20.10 -19.33
CA ALA A 50 -11.25 -19.91 -20.76
C ALA A 50 -11.66 -18.47 -21.11
N MET A 51 -12.19 -17.73 -20.14
CA MET A 51 -12.65 -16.35 -20.31
C MET A 51 -11.64 -15.30 -19.85
N LEU A 52 -10.48 -15.72 -19.34
CA LEU A 52 -9.48 -14.80 -18.83
C LEU A 52 -8.76 -14.09 -19.98
N ALA A 53 -8.82 -12.77 -19.96
CA ALA A 53 -8.09 -11.90 -20.88
C ALA A 53 -7.14 -10.99 -20.08
N PRO A 54 -6.13 -10.38 -20.73
CA PRO A 54 -5.31 -9.36 -20.08
C PRO A 54 -6.18 -8.24 -19.49
N HIS A 55 -5.85 -7.82 -18.27
CA HIS A 55 -6.56 -6.72 -17.62
C HIS A 55 -6.50 -5.45 -18.50
N PRO A 56 -7.60 -4.70 -18.72
CA PRO A 56 -7.62 -3.57 -19.64
C PRO A 56 -6.65 -2.43 -19.26
N ARG A 57 -6.27 -2.38 -17.98
CA ARG A 57 -5.29 -1.42 -17.45
C ARG A 57 -3.88 -1.99 -17.29
N LEU A 58 -3.62 -3.19 -17.78
CA LEU A 58 -2.28 -3.79 -17.78
C LEU A 58 -1.26 -2.84 -18.42
N ARG A 59 -0.09 -2.74 -17.82
CA ARG A 59 1.08 -2.01 -18.32
C ARG A 59 2.27 -2.94 -18.34
N LEU A 60 3.00 -2.89 -19.45
CA LEU A 60 4.27 -3.59 -19.63
C LEU A 60 5.37 -2.53 -19.78
N LEU A 61 6.42 -2.62 -18.97
CA LEU A 61 7.59 -1.76 -19.03
C LEU A 61 8.83 -2.63 -19.22
N PRO A 62 9.63 -2.43 -20.29
CA PRO A 62 10.84 -3.21 -20.50
C PRO A 62 11.86 -2.95 -19.38
N ILE A 63 12.52 -4.01 -18.93
CA ILE A 63 13.68 -3.95 -18.03
C ILE A 63 14.96 -4.10 -18.86
N ASP A 64 14.98 -5.13 -19.70
CA ASP A 64 16.05 -5.50 -20.62
C ASP A 64 15.46 -6.22 -21.85
N ASP A 65 16.32 -6.78 -22.70
CA ASP A 65 15.91 -7.46 -23.95
C ASP A 65 15.09 -8.74 -23.74
N GLN A 66 15.06 -9.29 -22.52
CA GLN A 66 14.41 -10.56 -22.20
C GLN A 66 13.28 -10.43 -21.18
N HIS A 67 13.17 -9.31 -20.47
CA HIS A 67 12.27 -9.13 -19.35
C HIS A 67 11.44 -7.84 -19.40
N VAL A 68 10.19 -7.92 -18.97
CA VAL A 68 9.29 -6.77 -18.79
C VAL A 68 8.64 -6.80 -17.41
N VAL A 69 8.46 -5.65 -16.77
CA VAL A 69 7.57 -5.52 -15.61
C VAL A 69 6.13 -5.35 -16.11
N ALA A 70 5.26 -6.27 -15.73
CA ALA A 70 3.83 -6.26 -15.92
C ALA A 70 3.11 -5.85 -14.63
N PHE A 71 2.23 -4.86 -14.67
CA PHE A 71 1.42 -4.46 -13.52
C PHE A 71 0.12 -3.80 -13.95
N VAL A 72 -0.84 -3.73 -13.03
CA VAL A 72 -2.08 -2.98 -13.21
C VAL A 72 -2.05 -1.82 -12.21
N PRO A 73 -2.08 -0.55 -12.65
CA PRO A 73 -1.90 0.59 -11.74
C PRO A 73 -2.89 0.68 -10.57
N SER A 74 -4.10 0.13 -10.72
CA SER A 74 -5.11 0.07 -9.64
C SER A 74 -4.89 -1.06 -8.65
N LEU A 75 -3.98 -1.98 -8.93
CA LEU A 75 -3.70 -3.16 -8.12
C LEU A 75 -2.31 -3.05 -7.47
N VAL A 76 -2.13 -3.75 -6.35
CA VAL A 76 -0.93 -3.64 -5.50
C VAL A 76 0.24 -4.53 -6.00
N GLY A 77 0.08 -5.24 -7.11
CA GLY A 77 1.03 -6.23 -7.61
C GLY A 77 1.76 -5.84 -8.90
N ALA A 78 3.01 -6.31 -9.03
CA ALA A 78 3.80 -6.26 -10.25
C ALA A 78 4.52 -7.59 -10.48
N ALA A 79 4.80 -7.92 -11.74
CA ALA A 79 5.50 -9.13 -12.13
C ALA A 79 6.47 -8.89 -13.29
N VAL A 80 7.73 -9.24 -13.13
CA VAL A 80 8.71 -9.51 -14.18
C VAL A 80 8.33 -10.75 -15.02
N LEU A 81 8.02 -10.54 -16.29
CA LEU A 81 7.70 -11.58 -17.26
C LEU A 81 8.86 -11.72 -18.26
N ASN A 82 9.18 -12.96 -18.63
CA ASN A 82 10.06 -13.25 -19.75
C ASN A 82 9.28 -13.30 -21.08
N ALA A 83 9.99 -13.41 -22.21
CA ALA A 83 9.36 -13.43 -23.54
C ALA A 83 8.24 -14.49 -23.70
N PRO A 84 8.39 -15.76 -23.27
CA PRO A 84 7.29 -16.74 -23.32
C PRO A 84 6.04 -16.33 -22.53
N ALA A 85 6.22 -15.72 -21.35
CA ALA A 85 5.08 -15.27 -20.55
C ALA A 85 4.37 -14.07 -21.18
N VAL A 86 5.12 -13.17 -21.83
CA VAL A 86 4.54 -12.05 -22.59
C VAL A 86 3.78 -12.55 -23.82
N ASP A 87 4.34 -13.51 -24.56
CA ASP A 87 3.67 -14.13 -25.71
C ASP A 87 2.35 -14.80 -25.29
N LEU A 88 2.38 -15.62 -24.22
CA LEU A 88 1.17 -16.21 -23.66
C LEU A 88 0.13 -15.15 -23.27
N LEU A 89 0.56 -14.08 -22.60
CA LEU A 89 -0.31 -12.99 -22.17
C LEU A 89 -1.01 -12.31 -23.35
N GLN A 90 -0.29 -12.10 -24.47
CA GLN A 90 -0.84 -11.50 -25.68
C GLN A 90 -1.84 -12.40 -26.43
N ARG A 91 -1.73 -13.72 -26.26
CA ARG A 91 -2.60 -14.71 -26.90
C ARG A 91 -3.87 -15.02 -26.11
N LEU A 92 -3.98 -14.56 -24.86
CA LEU A 92 -5.18 -14.74 -24.06
C LEU A 92 -6.36 -13.88 -24.55
N PRO A 93 -7.61 -14.38 -24.52
CA PRO A 93 -8.01 -15.73 -24.08
C PRO A 93 -7.68 -16.81 -25.13
N LEU A 94 -7.24 -17.99 -24.66
CA LEU A 94 -6.91 -19.12 -25.54
C LEU A 94 -8.16 -19.95 -25.86
N SER A 95 -8.41 -20.24 -27.14
CA SER A 95 -9.59 -21.00 -27.59
C SER A 95 -9.41 -22.53 -27.50
N ASP A 96 -8.19 -23.06 -27.68
CA ASP A 96 -7.92 -24.51 -27.64
C ASP A 96 -7.81 -25.04 -26.19
N PRO A 97 -8.63 -26.03 -25.78
CA PRO A 97 -8.50 -26.67 -24.47
C PRO A 97 -7.15 -27.32 -24.18
N HIS A 98 -6.49 -27.90 -25.19
CA HIS A 98 -5.19 -28.58 -24.99
C HIS A 98 -4.09 -27.57 -24.69
N GLU A 99 -4.06 -26.48 -25.46
CA GLU A 99 -3.16 -25.36 -25.23
C GLU A 99 -3.38 -24.71 -23.85
N ARG A 100 -4.66 -24.49 -23.46
CA ARG A 100 -4.98 -24.02 -22.11
C ARG A 100 -4.46 -24.94 -21.02
N ALA A 101 -4.62 -26.26 -21.18
CA ALA A 101 -4.14 -27.23 -20.21
C ALA A 101 -2.60 -27.21 -20.09
N ALA A 102 -1.88 -27.02 -21.19
CA ALA A 102 -0.42 -26.90 -21.20
C ALA A 102 0.08 -25.64 -20.45
N HIS A 103 -0.72 -24.57 -20.40
CA HIS A 103 -0.36 -23.30 -19.77
C HIS A 103 -1.14 -22.98 -18.48
N VAL A 104 -1.90 -23.94 -17.93
CA VAL A 104 -2.80 -23.74 -16.78
C VAL A 104 -2.11 -23.07 -15.60
N GLY A 105 -0.88 -23.48 -15.26
CA GLY A 105 -0.12 -22.92 -14.14
C GLY A 105 0.30 -21.46 -14.38
N ALA A 106 0.71 -21.13 -15.61
CA ALA A 106 1.09 -19.77 -15.98
C ALA A 106 -0.13 -18.83 -15.99
N ILE A 107 -1.25 -19.28 -16.57
CA ILE A 107 -2.50 -18.51 -16.60
C ILE A 107 -3.03 -18.28 -15.19
N ALA A 108 -3.02 -19.31 -14.34
CA ALA A 108 -3.43 -19.20 -12.93
C ALA A 108 -2.53 -18.22 -12.14
N ALA A 109 -1.22 -18.25 -12.37
CA ALA A 109 -0.28 -17.32 -11.75
C ALA A 109 -0.55 -15.87 -12.17
N LEU A 110 -0.71 -15.61 -13.47
CA LEU A 110 -1.04 -14.28 -14.01
C LEU A 110 -2.37 -13.75 -13.46
N ASN A 111 -3.38 -14.63 -13.32
CA ASN A 111 -4.68 -14.26 -12.75
C ASN A 111 -4.58 -13.88 -11.26
N ARG A 112 -3.85 -14.67 -10.43
CA ARG A 112 -3.68 -14.33 -9.00
C ARG A 112 -2.89 -13.04 -8.78
N LEU A 113 -2.01 -12.68 -9.72
CA LEU A 113 -1.30 -11.39 -9.72
C LEU A 113 -2.19 -10.21 -10.15
N GLY A 114 -3.45 -10.47 -10.55
CA GLY A 114 -4.38 -9.45 -11.04
C GLY A 114 -4.05 -8.93 -12.44
N LEU A 115 -3.18 -9.63 -13.18
CA LEU A 115 -2.80 -9.23 -14.55
C LEU A 115 -3.84 -9.66 -15.60
N LEU A 116 -4.72 -10.60 -15.24
CA LEU A 116 -5.84 -11.06 -16.05
C LEU A 116 -7.18 -10.65 -15.42
N THR A 117 -8.23 -10.62 -16.22
CA THR A 117 -9.60 -10.46 -15.73
C THR A 117 -10.57 -11.34 -16.51
N GLY A 118 -11.59 -11.86 -15.82
CA GLY A 118 -12.75 -12.52 -16.42
C GLY A 118 -13.91 -11.56 -16.71
N ALA A 119 -13.82 -10.31 -16.28
CA ALA A 119 -14.83 -9.27 -16.53
C ALA A 119 -14.15 -7.91 -16.82
N PRO A 120 -14.59 -7.15 -17.84
CA PRO A 120 -13.92 -5.91 -18.25
C PRO A 120 -14.06 -4.73 -17.27
N HIS A 121 -14.76 -4.91 -16.14
CA HIS A 121 -15.06 -3.83 -15.19
C HIS A 121 -14.52 -4.19 -13.80
N GLU A 122 -13.37 -3.61 -13.44
CA GLU A 122 -12.88 -3.58 -12.06
C GLU A 122 -13.93 -2.82 -11.21
N PRO A 123 -14.47 -3.39 -10.13
CA PRO A 123 -15.37 -2.64 -9.26
C PRO A 123 -14.62 -1.44 -8.67
N PRO A 124 -15.29 -0.30 -8.43
CA PRO A 124 -14.65 0.83 -7.78
C PRO A 124 -14.07 0.38 -6.44
N PRO A 125 -12.94 0.97 -5.99
CA PRO A 125 -12.38 0.65 -4.70
C PRO A 125 -13.44 0.85 -3.60
N PRO A 126 -13.40 0.04 -2.53
CA PRO A 126 -14.33 0.22 -1.43
C PRO A 126 -14.18 1.65 -0.87
N PRO A 127 -15.28 2.26 -0.39
CA PRO A 127 -15.21 3.58 0.20
C PRO A 127 -14.27 3.55 1.41
N PRO A 128 -13.51 4.64 1.65
CA PRO A 128 -12.59 4.71 2.78
C PRO A 128 -13.34 4.59 4.10
N GLU A 129 -12.86 3.73 5.00
CA GLU A 129 -13.50 3.53 6.32
C GLU A 129 -13.04 4.56 7.36
N VAL A 130 -11.90 5.23 7.11
CA VAL A 130 -11.24 6.17 8.02
C VAL A 130 -11.22 7.57 7.41
N LEU A 131 -11.73 8.55 8.15
CA LEU A 131 -11.57 9.97 7.84
C LEU A 131 -10.33 10.52 8.57
N LEU A 132 -9.37 11.04 7.82
CA LEU A 132 -8.15 11.64 8.39
C LEU A 132 -8.28 13.16 8.50
N ALA A 133 -7.88 13.72 9.64
CA ALA A 133 -7.77 15.16 9.84
C ALA A 133 -6.38 15.57 10.36
N TRP A 134 -5.80 16.59 9.74
CA TRP A 134 -4.56 17.23 10.18
C TRP A 134 -4.89 18.38 11.15
N MET A 135 -4.38 18.28 12.37
CA MET A 135 -4.59 19.25 13.44
C MET A 135 -3.33 20.09 13.58
N HIS A 136 -3.30 21.27 12.96
CA HIS A 136 -2.21 22.23 13.08
C HIS A 136 -2.31 22.99 14.40
N VAL A 137 -1.67 22.49 15.46
CA VAL A 137 -1.86 22.99 16.83
C VAL A 137 -1.05 24.24 17.16
N THR A 138 0.06 24.51 16.46
CA THR A 138 0.86 25.73 16.63
C THR A 138 1.76 26.00 15.43
N ASN A 139 2.04 27.26 15.13
CA ASN A 139 3.11 27.68 14.20
C ASN A 139 4.50 27.72 14.87
N ALA A 140 4.58 27.60 16.20
CA ALA A 140 5.83 27.71 16.94
C ALA A 140 6.67 26.44 16.79
N CYS A 141 7.97 26.58 16.56
CA CYS A 141 8.93 25.48 16.48
C CYS A 141 10.28 25.90 17.06
N ASN A 142 10.97 24.97 17.70
CA ASN A 142 12.34 25.14 18.22
C ASN A 142 13.43 24.84 17.18
N LEU A 143 13.05 24.54 15.93
CA LEU A 143 13.94 24.38 14.78
C LEU A 143 13.56 25.35 13.65
N ARG A 144 14.46 25.59 12.70
CA ARG A 144 14.22 26.37 11.47
C ARG A 144 14.66 25.58 10.23
N CYS A 145 13.98 24.46 9.97
CA CYS A 145 14.34 23.57 8.85
C CYS A 145 14.18 24.29 7.51
N ALA A 146 15.19 24.20 6.63
CA ALA A 146 15.21 24.91 5.34
C ALA A 146 14.07 24.49 4.38
N TYR A 147 13.50 23.30 4.58
CA TYR A 147 12.38 22.75 3.80
C TYR A 147 11.01 22.94 4.48
N CYS A 148 10.93 23.66 5.61
CA CYS A 148 9.69 23.87 6.33
C CYS A 148 8.79 24.84 5.57
N TYR A 149 7.53 24.45 5.32
CA TYR A 149 6.54 25.31 4.65
C TYR A 149 5.78 26.23 5.62
N ILE A 150 5.95 26.05 6.93
CA ILE A 150 5.21 26.81 7.95
C ILE A 150 5.92 28.14 8.20
N GLU A 151 5.17 29.23 8.06
CA GLU A 151 5.61 30.54 8.50
C GLU A 151 5.58 30.60 10.03
N GLN A 152 6.77 30.51 10.64
CA GLN A 152 6.89 30.33 12.08
C GLN A 152 6.50 31.60 12.85
N SER A 153 5.57 31.45 13.78
CA SER A 153 5.11 32.48 14.72
C SER A 153 4.81 31.87 16.09
N ALA A 154 4.48 32.68 17.08
CA ALA A 154 4.07 32.20 18.40
C ALA A 154 2.60 31.74 18.46
N GLU A 155 1.91 31.72 17.32
CA GLU A 155 0.47 31.42 17.27
C GLU A 155 0.19 29.95 17.63
N GLN A 156 -0.85 29.75 18.42
CA GLN A 156 -1.36 28.43 18.82
C GLN A 156 -2.85 28.34 18.51
N MET A 157 -3.31 27.14 18.22
CA MET A 157 -4.73 26.87 18.06
C MET A 157 -5.46 27.19 19.36
N SER A 158 -6.49 28.02 19.28
CA SER A 158 -7.34 28.33 20.44
C SER A 158 -8.15 27.11 20.87
N ALA A 159 -8.55 27.05 22.14
CA ALA A 159 -9.43 25.99 22.64
C ALA A 159 -10.78 25.94 21.89
N GLU A 160 -11.36 27.10 21.56
CA GLU A 160 -12.61 27.17 20.78
C GLU A 160 -12.44 26.54 19.39
N THR A 161 -11.36 26.90 18.68
CA THR A 161 -11.03 26.31 17.38
C THR A 161 -10.77 24.81 17.49
N ALA A 162 -10.06 24.38 18.53
CA ALA A 162 -9.74 22.98 18.78
C ALA A 162 -11.00 22.12 18.94
N LEU A 163 -11.90 22.53 19.84
CA LEU A 163 -13.17 21.82 20.08
C LEU A 163 -14.05 21.86 18.82
N GLY A 164 -14.18 23.02 18.17
CA GLY A 164 -14.95 23.17 16.94
C GLY A 164 -14.44 22.31 15.78
N ALA A 165 -13.12 22.12 15.67
CA ALA A 165 -12.52 21.26 14.67
C ALA A 165 -12.86 19.78 14.89
N VAL A 166 -12.81 19.29 16.14
CA VAL A 166 -13.25 17.92 16.47
C VAL A 166 -14.72 17.71 16.11
N GLU A 167 -15.58 18.67 16.44
CA GLU A 167 -17.01 18.62 16.08
C GLU A 167 -17.23 18.57 14.57
N ALA A 168 -16.47 19.37 13.81
CA ALA A 168 -16.54 19.37 12.35
C ALA A 168 -16.12 18.02 11.75
N VAL A 169 -15.03 17.43 12.24
CA VAL A 169 -14.54 16.11 11.79
C VAL A 169 -15.55 15.01 12.08
N ILE A 170 -16.13 14.98 13.28
CA ILE A 170 -17.13 13.97 13.65
C ILE A 170 -18.42 14.14 12.83
N ARG A 171 -18.87 15.38 12.62
CA ARG A 171 -20.03 15.67 11.77
C ARG A 171 -19.80 15.18 10.34
N ALA A 172 -18.63 15.45 9.77
CA ALA A 172 -18.25 14.97 8.45
C ALA A 172 -18.17 13.43 8.39
N ALA A 173 -17.55 12.80 9.39
CA ALA A 173 -17.44 11.35 9.49
C ALA A 173 -18.82 10.68 9.42
N ARG A 174 -19.78 11.17 10.21
CA ARG A 174 -21.15 10.64 10.25
C ARG A 174 -21.93 10.92 8.96
N ALA A 175 -21.81 12.12 8.41
CA ALA A 175 -22.53 12.51 7.18
C ALA A 175 -22.11 11.66 5.97
N HIS A 176 -20.87 11.14 5.97
CA HIS A 176 -20.31 10.37 4.86
C HIS A 176 -20.07 8.89 5.18
N GLY A 177 -20.58 8.39 6.32
CA GLY A 177 -20.57 6.96 6.65
C GLY A 177 -19.20 6.38 7.04
N TYR A 178 -18.24 7.20 7.46
CA TYR A 178 -16.97 6.73 7.99
C TYR A 178 -17.18 6.02 9.33
N ARG A 179 -16.41 4.95 9.59
CA ARG A 179 -16.48 4.19 10.86
C ARG A 179 -15.42 4.62 11.86
N GLN A 180 -14.39 5.33 11.40
CA GLN A 180 -13.26 5.74 12.21
C GLN A 180 -12.76 7.12 11.77
N ILE A 181 -12.17 7.85 12.72
CA ILE A 181 -11.41 9.06 12.44
C ILE A 181 -9.95 8.88 12.88
N ALA A 182 -9.03 9.50 12.14
CA ALA A 182 -7.61 9.55 12.48
C ALA A 182 -7.17 11.02 12.61
N LEU A 183 -6.83 11.44 13.83
CA LEU A 183 -6.32 12.79 14.11
C LEU A 183 -4.79 12.79 14.08
N LYS A 184 -4.22 13.63 13.22
CA LYS A 184 -2.77 13.84 13.12
C LYS A 184 -2.40 15.20 13.68
N TYR A 185 -1.83 15.23 14.88
CA TYR A 185 -1.35 16.43 15.55
C TYR A 185 0.00 16.87 14.98
N ALA A 186 0.03 18.07 14.41
CA ALA A 186 1.19 18.63 13.71
C ALA A 186 1.21 20.15 13.83
N GLY A 187 2.10 20.79 13.07
CA GLY A 187 2.32 22.22 13.03
C GLY A 187 3.81 22.51 12.96
N GLY A 188 4.26 23.53 13.67
CA GLY A 188 5.67 23.75 13.95
C GLY A 188 6.23 22.58 14.79
N GLU A 189 6.14 22.66 16.11
CA GLU A 189 6.44 21.53 17.00
C GLU A 189 5.28 21.34 18.00
N PRO A 190 4.46 20.28 17.84
CA PRO A 190 3.28 20.09 18.68
C PRO A 190 3.60 19.81 20.14
N LEU A 191 4.79 19.31 20.49
CA LEU A 191 5.20 19.17 21.91
C LEU A 191 5.38 20.52 22.62
N LEU A 192 5.59 21.62 21.89
CA LEU A 192 5.57 22.98 22.47
C LEU A 192 4.16 23.47 22.81
N ALA A 193 3.12 22.76 22.34
CA ALA A 193 1.71 23.02 22.59
C ALA A 193 0.99 21.74 23.08
N LEU A 194 1.68 20.92 23.90
CA LEU A 194 1.16 19.62 24.35
C LEU A 194 -0.18 19.74 25.09
N ASP A 195 -0.41 20.84 25.82
CA ASP A 195 -1.68 21.10 26.50
C ASP A 195 -2.86 21.19 25.51
N VAL A 196 -2.65 21.78 24.33
CA VAL A 196 -3.66 21.85 23.27
C VAL A 196 -3.92 20.46 22.67
N VAL A 197 -2.86 19.67 22.49
CA VAL A 197 -2.96 18.27 22.02
C VAL A 197 -3.77 17.43 23.02
N GLU A 198 -3.53 17.58 24.32
CA GLU A 198 -4.26 16.87 25.38
C GLU A 198 -5.75 17.24 25.39
N VAL A 199 -6.08 18.54 25.30
CA VAL A 199 -7.47 19.00 25.22
C VAL A 199 -8.16 18.41 24.00
N LEU A 200 -7.52 18.48 22.83
CA LEU A 200 -8.04 17.91 21.59
C LEU A 200 -8.27 16.41 21.69
N GLN A 201 -7.29 15.66 22.20
CA GLN A 201 -7.34 14.21 22.26
C GLN A 201 -8.39 13.71 23.24
N ARG A 202 -8.45 14.30 24.45
CA ARG A 202 -9.47 13.93 25.45
C ARG A 202 -10.88 14.24 24.93
N TYR A 203 -11.06 15.41 24.33
CA TYR A 203 -12.34 15.76 23.74
C TYR A 203 -12.71 14.84 22.57
N ALA A 204 -11.77 14.54 21.67
CA ALA A 204 -11.99 13.60 20.57
C ALA A 204 -12.36 12.20 21.06
N GLN A 205 -11.73 11.70 22.14
CA GLN A 205 -12.08 10.41 22.74
C GLN A 205 -13.51 10.37 23.27
N GLU A 206 -13.92 11.42 23.98
CA GLU A 206 -15.29 11.54 24.49
C GLU A 206 -16.29 11.56 23.33
N ARG A 207 -16.06 12.43 22.34
CA ARG A 207 -17.00 12.69 21.26
C ARG A 207 -17.08 11.54 20.26
N THR A 208 -15.97 10.85 19.95
CA THR A 208 -15.98 9.67 19.08
C THR A 208 -16.68 8.48 19.74
N ARG A 209 -16.47 8.27 21.05
CA ARG A 209 -17.20 7.26 21.83
C ARG A 209 -18.70 7.52 21.81
N ALA A 210 -19.13 8.76 22.04
CA ALA A 210 -20.54 9.15 21.98
C ALA A 210 -21.15 8.98 20.57
N ALA A 211 -20.34 9.13 19.52
CA ALA A 211 -20.75 8.98 18.13
C ALA A 211 -20.67 7.53 17.60
N GLY A 212 -20.13 6.58 18.37
CA GLY A 212 -19.89 5.21 17.91
C GLY A 212 -18.79 5.10 16.84
N LEU A 213 -17.82 6.02 16.84
CA LEU A 213 -16.70 6.06 15.90
C LEU A 213 -15.42 5.55 16.56
N GLY A 214 -14.57 4.86 15.80
CA GLY A 214 -13.19 4.61 16.20
C GLY A 214 -12.35 5.89 16.17
N LEU A 215 -11.32 5.96 17.02
CA LEU A 215 -10.35 7.05 17.04
C LEU A 215 -8.93 6.49 16.95
N GLN A 216 -8.13 7.05 16.05
CA GLN A 216 -6.68 6.92 16.04
C GLN A 216 -6.04 8.29 16.18
N ALA A 217 -4.94 8.34 16.93
CA ALA A 217 -4.15 9.56 17.11
C ALA A 217 -2.73 9.33 16.60
N THR A 218 -2.13 10.38 16.04
CA THR A 218 -0.71 10.39 15.67
C THR A 218 -0.14 11.77 15.99
N LEU A 219 1.00 11.81 16.66
CA LEU A 219 1.76 13.03 16.90
C LEU A 219 2.96 13.08 15.95
N LEU A 220 3.13 14.18 15.22
CA LEU A 220 4.28 14.41 14.35
C LEU A 220 5.22 15.42 15.02
N THR A 221 6.30 14.92 15.63
CA THR A 221 7.27 15.72 16.41
C THR A 221 8.68 15.59 15.85
N ASN A 222 9.49 16.64 16.00
CA ASN A 222 10.93 16.60 15.78
C ASN A 222 11.71 15.88 16.91
N GLY A 223 11.04 15.58 18.02
CA GLY A 223 11.56 14.80 19.14
C GLY A 223 12.42 15.56 20.15
N LEU A 224 12.78 16.83 19.91
CA LEU A 224 13.67 17.58 20.81
C LEU A 224 13.01 17.93 22.15
N ALA A 225 11.70 18.08 22.16
CA ALA A 225 10.92 18.34 23.38
C ALA A 225 10.32 17.06 23.98
N LEU A 226 10.71 15.87 23.49
CA LEU A 226 10.24 14.59 24.01
C LEU A 226 11.01 14.23 25.27
N THR A 227 10.57 14.79 26.40
CA THR A 227 11.05 14.43 27.74
C THR A 227 10.31 13.20 28.28
N ASP A 228 10.81 12.60 29.35
CA ASP A 228 10.11 11.50 30.05
C ASP A 228 8.70 11.93 30.51
N GLU A 229 8.55 13.17 30.96
CA GLU A 229 7.25 13.74 31.33
C GLU A 229 6.33 13.84 30.12
N ALA A 230 6.79 14.39 29.00
CA ALA A 230 5.99 14.47 27.78
C ALA A 230 5.60 13.07 27.27
N ALA A 231 6.52 12.11 27.31
CA ALA A 231 6.26 10.73 26.92
C ALA A 231 5.24 10.04 27.85
N ALA A 232 5.29 10.29 29.15
CA ALA A 232 4.32 9.79 30.12
C ALA A 232 2.93 10.39 29.85
N ARG A 233 2.85 11.71 29.68
CA ARG A 233 1.61 12.42 29.34
C ARG A 233 0.96 11.89 28.06
N LEU A 234 1.75 11.69 27.00
CA LEU A 234 1.26 11.10 25.75
C LEU A 234 0.77 9.66 25.93
N ARG A 235 1.46 8.84 26.73
CA ARG A 235 1.03 7.47 27.02
C ARG A 235 -0.31 7.44 27.75
N ASP A 236 -0.54 8.39 28.67
CA ASP A 236 -1.77 8.50 29.45
C ASP A 236 -2.97 8.96 28.60
N LEU A 237 -2.72 9.51 27.41
CA LEU A 237 -3.76 9.85 26.44
C LEU A 237 -4.25 8.64 25.62
N GLY A 238 -3.60 7.49 25.70
CA GLY A 238 -3.93 6.29 24.90
C GLY A 238 -3.69 6.45 23.41
#